data_AF-A0A0N4ZWW3-F1
#
_entry.id   AF-A0A0N4ZWW3-F1
#
_cell.length_a   1.000
_cell.length_b   1.000
_cell.length_c   1.000
_cell.angle_alpha   90.00
_cell.angle_beta   90.00
_cell.angle_gamma   90.00
#
_symmetry.space_group_name_H-M   'P 1'
#
loop_
_entity.id
_entity.type
_entity.pdbx_description
1 polymer ?
#
loop_
_entity_poly.entity_id
_entity_poly.type
_entity_poly.pdbx_seq_one_letter_code
_entity_poly.pdbx_strand_id
1 'polypeptide(L)'
;MSSKTETSNKGNQEHNQKILIHSLDNEENVNYYSKGESFNKIENDDCPTQQIAFIRQFKFHKDDFKEVSKPAELLSPLEPMLTYHNFVAVYWKLSLMYSKANAFDAIVSFVGPSKKMQEIPKGALGPNVFEKQSAPSSIKGNIKIGSKSAEILNDHNEYQLTSMGTTVKVYVAANVIKKSDLDKIFEKSDFLFIDVKIIINKDYFNIEKFVGNALGSGSGEHEMTLATVLNGEKHGGSNCVFSVKKESGNEYDDFYVHMDILRQSSVTLANIFSGNNPIKTDQWEVLEGKRIIFPFLSKNDMKMILTYLYSGEAELPKYDSYAKIGRVLSLLVSKNQLLDIFKQWDQQMANFLLDMYRENNDERLVTATVKALIAIFSAPYGALPLSKRIAVALLASKINEFEVTKKNPFDSKELKDIISRCNIDKQLGSVMQFKHLVTSVKKEYVK
;
A
#
# COMPACT_ATOMS: atom_id res chain seq x y z
N MET A 1 32.16 18.76 11.78
CA MET A 1 31.32 19.91 12.17
C MET A 1 30.46 20.32 10.98
N SER A 2 29.21 19.90 10.97
CA SER A 2 28.15 20.48 10.12
C SER A 2 26.85 20.19 10.85
N SER A 3 26.30 21.20 11.50
CA SER A 3 25.01 21.13 12.18
C SER A 3 23.91 20.97 11.14
N LYS A 4 23.11 19.92 11.23
CA LYS A 4 21.84 19.84 10.52
C LYS A 4 20.73 19.51 11.51
N THR A 5 20.09 20.60 11.89
CA THR A 5 18.82 20.86 12.57
C THR A 5 17.73 19.79 12.44
N GLU A 6 17.24 19.41 13.61
CA GLU A 6 15.83 19.18 13.99
C GLU A 6 14.78 19.57 12.94
N THR A 7 13.99 18.60 12.52
CA THR A 7 12.65 18.88 11.99
C THR A 7 11.63 18.86 13.13
N SER A 8 11.43 20.01 13.78
CA SER A 8 10.21 20.25 14.53
C SER A 8 9.06 20.34 13.51
N ASN A 9 8.19 19.34 13.45
CA ASN A 9 7.00 19.45 12.62
C ASN A 9 6.00 20.37 13.36
N LYS A 10 6.02 21.67 13.03
CA LYS A 10 4.94 22.61 13.36
C LYS A 10 3.73 22.28 12.47
N GLY A 11 3.02 21.21 12.80
CA GLY A 11 1.89 20.71 12.02
C GLY A 11 0.97 19.84 12.86
N ASN A 12 0.36 20.46 13.86
CA ASN A 12 -0.96 20.19 14.48
C ASN A 12 -0.95 20.83 15.87
N GLN A 13 -1.29 22.13 15.92
CA GLN A 13 -1.72 22.78 17.15
C GLN A 13 -3.15 22.34 17.44
N GLU A 14 -3.30 21.15 18.03
CA GLU A 14 -4.41 20.93 18.98
C GLU A 14 -3.82 21.09 20.38
N HIS A 15 -4.47 21.92 21.19
CA HIS A 15 -3.97 22.38 22.49
C HIS A 15 -3.57 21.21 23.42
N ASN A 16 -2.34 21.31 23.97
CA ASN A 16 -1.78 20.65 25.17
C ASN A 16 -0.85 19.42 25.05
N GLN A 17 -0.30 19.01 23.90
CA GLN A 17 0.73 17.95 23.88
C GLN A 17 1.88 18.23 22.89
N LYS A 18 3.12 18.29 23.39
CA LYS A 18 4.36 18.33 22.57
C LYS A 18 4.71 16.89 22.16
N ILE A 19 4.71 16.60 20.87
CA ILE A 19 5.18 15.32 20.31
C ILE A 19 6.58 15.54 19.73
N LEU A 20 7.55 14.86 20.31
CA LEU A 20 8.95 14.86 19.85
C LEU A 20 9.18 13.60 19.02
N ILE A 21 9.61 13.80 17.77
CA ILE A 21 9.88 12.72 16.81
C ILE A 21 11.38 12.69 16.55
N HIS A 22 12.02 11.58 16.91
CA HIS A 22 13.45 11.39 16.68
C HIS A 22 13.70 10.48 15.47
N SER A 23 14.68 10.86 14.65
CA SER A 23 15.17 10.13 13.49
C SER A 23 16.54 9.56 13.83
N LEU A 24 16.64 8.23 13.87
CA LEU A 24 17.90 7.49 14.02
C LEU A 24 18.42 7.06 12.64
N ASP A 25 18.36 7.96 11.64
CA ASP A 25 18.54 7.65 10.20
C ASP A 25 19.91 7.01 9.83
N ASN A 26 20.82 6.83 10.79
CA ASN A 26 22.17 6.28 10.56
C ASN A 26 22.51 5.02 11.37
N GLU A 27 21.57 4.42 12.12
CA GLU A 27 21.88 3.20 12.89
C GLU A 27 21.27 1.93 12.30
N GLU A 28 22.06 0.86 12.27
CA GLU A 28 21.61 -0.47 11.84
C GLU A 28 20.52 -0.99 12.81
N ASN A 29 19.30 -1.11 12.30
CA ASN A 29 18.24 -1.88 12.95
C ASN A 29 18.59 -3.38 12.89
N VAL A 30 18.18 -4.13 13.91
CA VAL A 30 18.34 -5.59 13.90
C VAL A 30 17.58 -6.17 12.70
N ASN A 31 18.27 -6.91 11.84
CA ASN A 31 17.65 -7.63 10.73
C ASN A 31 17.37 -9.09 11.15
N TYR A 32 16.11 -9.37 11.50
CA TYR A 32 15.67 -10.72 11.89
C TYR A 32 15.52 -11.71 10.72
N TYR A 33 15.71 -11.24 9.48
CA TYR A 33 15.62 -12.04 8.25
C TYR A 33 16.95 -12.03 7.48
N SER A 34 18.07 -11.90 8.18
CA SER A 34 19.41 -11.75 7.61
C SER A 34 19.90 -12.97 6.81
N LYS A 35 19.24 -14.13 6.95
CA LYS A 35 19.54 -15.34 6.16
C LYS A 35 18.72 -15.42 4.87
N GLY A 36 18.01 -14.35 4.51
CA GLY A 36 17.28 -14.26 3.25
C GLY A 36 15.98 -15.05 3.30
N GLU A 37 15.36 -15.16 4.47
CA GLU A 37 14.12 -15.91 4.58
C GLU A 37 12.93 -15.12 4.06
N SER A 38 11.91 -15.85 3.59
CA SER A 38 10.63 -15.26 3.23
C SER A 38 10.01 -14.55 4.44
N PHE A 39 9.40 -13.39 4.21
CA PHE A 39 8.70 -12.64 5.26
C PHE A 39 7.49 -13.38 5.85
N ASN A 40 7.04 -14.47 5.22
CA ASN A 40 6.00 -15.33 5.77
C ASN A 40 6.52 -16.37 6.78
N LYS A 41 7.84 -16.59 6.86
CA LYS A 41 8.46 -17.49 7.84
C LYS A 41 8.15 -17.03 9.27
N ILE A 42 7.82 -18.00 10.13
CA ILE A 42 7.58 -17.82 11.56
C ILE A 42 8.55 -18.73 12.32
N GLU A 43 9.20 -18.23 13.36
CA GLU A 43 10.00 -19.08 14.25
C GLU A 43 9.11 -20.01 15.10
N ASN A 44 9.65 -21.16 15.50
CA ASN A 44 8.92 -22.22 16.22
C ASN A 44 7.74 -22.82 15.42
N ASP A 45 7.86 -22.94 14.10
CA ASP A 45 6.81 -23.51 13.23
C ASP A 45 6.50 -24.99 13.57
N ASP A 46 7.38 -25.67 14.30
CA ASP A 46 7.15 -27.02 14.86
C ASP A 46 6.06 -27.04 15.95
N CYS A 47 5.66 -25.88 16.48
CA CYS A 47 4.59 -25.70 17.47
C CYS A 47 3.59 -24.65 16.98
N PRO A 48 2.84 -24.91 15.90
CA PRO A 48 1.97 -23.92 15.30
C PRO A 48 0.80 -23.61 16.23
N THR A 49 0.73 -22.37 16.73
CA THR A 49 -0.41 -21.89 17.51
C THR A 49 -1.23 -20.88 16.73
N GLN A 50 -2.43 -20.56 17.23
CA GLN A 50 -3.27 -19.52 16.62
C GLN A 50 -2.79 -18.09 16.94
N GLN A 51 -1.65 -17.94 17.61
CA GLN A 51 -1.13 -16.65 18.08
C GLN A 51 0.28 -16.41 17.54
N ILE A 52 0.42 -15.31 16.81
CA ILE A 52 1.72 -14.87 16.31
C ILE A 52 2.18 -13.71 17.18
N ALA A 53 3.36 -13.86 17.76
CA ALA A 53 4.07 -12.79 18.43
C ALA A 53 4.95 -12.03 17.43
N PHE A 54 4.87 -10.72 17.50
CA PHE A 54 5.70 -9.77 16.78
C PHE A 54 6.51 -8.98 17.81
N ILE A 55 7.82 -8.92 17.65
CA ILE A 55 8.71 -8.24 18.59
C ILE A 55 9.56 -7.23 17.83
N ARG A 56 9.52 -5.97 18.27
CA ARG A 56 10.39 -4.91 17.75
C ARG A 56 11.14 -4.25 18.91
N GLN A 57 12.44 -4.09 18.73
CA GLN A 57 13.26 -3.26 19.59
C GLN A 57 13.23 -1.81 19.10
N PHE A 58 12.87 -0.90 20.00
CA PHE A 58 12.96 0.54 19.82
C PHE A 58 14.11 1.09 20.64
N LYS A 59 14.66 2.23 20.20
CA LYS A 59 15.72 2.94 20.90
C LYS A 59 15.33 4.40 21.08
N PHE A 60 15.71 4.97 22.21
CA PHE A 60 15.59 6.42 22.49
C PHE A 60 16.94 6.92 22.98
N HIS A 61 17.42 8.02 22.42
CA HIS A 61 18.69 8.61 22.82
C HIS A 61 18.51 9.42 24.11
N LYS A 62 19.53 9.50 24.97
CA LYS A 62 19.48 10.26 26.23
C LYS A 62 19.05 11.72 26.07
N ASP A 63 19.38 12.33 24.93
CA ASP A 63 19.02 13.72 24.64
C ASP A 63 17.52 13.90 24.40
N ASP A 64 16.82 12.87 23.93
CA ASP A 64 15.36 12.91 23.74
C ASP A 64 14.65 13.17 25.08
N PHE A 65 15.18 12.62 26.17
CA PHE A 65 14.61 12.80 27.51
C PHE A 65 14.86 14.19 28.10
N LYS A 66 15.86 14.93 27.60
CA LYS A 66 16.12 16.32 28.02
C LYS A 66 15.07 17.28 27.48
N GLU A 67 14.50 16.97 26.32
CA GLU A 67 13.43 17.74 25.68
C GLU A 67 12.07 17.61 26.38
N VAL A 68 11.94 16.64 27.31
CA VAL A 68 10.73 16.38 28.09
C VAL A 68 10.79 17.06 29.45
N SER A 69 10.00 18.12 29.58
CA SER A 69 9.98 19.00 30.76
C SER A 69 8.65 18.95 31.52
N LYS A 70 7.54 18.58 30.86
CA LYS A 70 6.19 18.66 31.44
C LYS A 70 5.43 17.34 31.32
N PRO A 71 4.56 17.00 32.30
CA PRO A 71 3.65 15.87 32.16
C PRO A 71 2.79 15.97 30.89
N ALA A 72 2.45 14.82 30.32
CA ALA A 72 1.73 14.63 29.04
C ALA A 72 2.51 14.96 27.76
N GLU A 73 3.80 15.34 27.85
CA GLU A 73 4.68 15.38 26.69
C GLU A 73 5.04 13.95 26.23
N LEU A 74 5.12 13.77 24.91
CA LEU A 74 5.27 12.47 24.25
C LEU A 74 6.59 12.40 23.49
N LEU A 75 7.38 11.37 23.78
CA LEU A 75 8.49 10.94 22.93
C LEU A 75 8.02 9.83 22.00
N SER A 76 8.36 9.91 20.72
CA SER A 76 8.02 8.87 19.75
C SER A 76 9.17 8.63 18.77
N PRO A 77 9.52 7.37 18.49
CA PRO A 77 10.41 7.08 17.37
C PRO A 77 9.70 7.41 16.05
N LEU A 78 10.46 7.85 15.05
CA LEU A 78 9.93 8.14 13.71
C LEU A 78 9.35 6.90 13.03
N GLU A 79 9.95 5.74 13.26
CA GLU A 79 9.54 4.49 12.63
C GLU A 79 8.54 3.71 13.49
N PRO A 80 7.39 3.31 12.91
CA PRO A 80 6.43 2.43 13.58
C PRO A 80 6.88 0.97 13.51
N MET A 81 6.34 0.15 14.39
CA MET A 81 6.36 -1.31 14.26
C MET A 81 5.37 -1.75 13.17
N LEU A 82 5.80 -2.62 12.26
CA LEU A 82 4.95 -3.23 11.24
C LEU A 82 4.70 -4.69 11.57
N THR A 83 3.47 -5.04 11.97
CA THR A 83 3.07 -6.45 12.09
C THR A 83 2.55 -6.92 10.75
N TYR A 84 3.29 -7.82 10.12
CA TYR A 84 3.01 -8.34 8.77
C TYR A 84 2.97 -9.86 8.77
N HIS A 85 1.93 -10.45 8.19
CA HIS A 85 1.89 -11.87 7.82
C HIS A 85 0.89 -12.07 6.69
N ASN A 86 1.21 -12.97 5.74
CA ASN A 86 0.31 -13.37 4.66
C ASN A 86 -0.32 -12.17 3.93
N PHE A 87 0.51 -11.24 3.44
CA PHE A 87 0.11 -10.03 2.71
C PHE A 87 -0.74 -9.00 3.49
N VAL A 88 -1.10 -9.29 4.75
CA VAL A 88 -1.83 -8.38 5.63
C VAL A 88 -0.82 -7.70 6.57
N ALA A 89 -0.87 -6.37 6.59
CA ALA A 89 0.08 -5.54 7.35
C ALA A 89 -0.63 -4.44 8.14
N VAL A 90 -0.23 -4.21 9.39
CA VAL A 90 -0.67 -3.04 10.18
C VAL A 90 0.46 -2.41 10.96
N TYR A 91 0.33 -1.10 11.17
CA TYR A 91 1.31 -0.28 11.85
C TYR A 91 0.90 0.02 13.29
N TRP A 92 1.90 -0.02 14.17
CA TRP A 92 1.79 0.33 15.58
C TRP A 92 2.82 1.40 15.90
N LYS A 93 2.39 2.43 16.63
CA LYS A 93 3.26 3.50 17.10
C LYS A 93 3.54 3.31 18.58
N LEU A 94 4.82 3.28 18.95
CA LEU A 94 5.25 3.41 20.33
C LEU A 94 5.36 4.90 20.68
N SER A 95 4.93 5.27 21.89
CA SER A 95 5.17 6.58 22.47
C SER A 95 5.46 6.45 23.96
N LEU A 96 6.38 7.25 24.48
CA LEU A 96 6.61 7.40 25.92
C LEU A 96 5.98 8.69 26.39
N MET A 97 5.03 8.60 27.31
CA MET A 97 4.37 9.75 27.90
C MET A 97 4.94 10.00 29.29
N TYR A 98 5.42 11.21 29.55
CA TYR A 98 5.84 11.57 30.90
C TYR A 98 4.61 11.81 31.80
N SER A 99 4.51 11.04 32.87
CA SER A 99 3.36 11.02 33.77
C SER A 99 3.58 11.94 34.98
N LYS A 100 2.49 12.27 35.68
CA LYS A 100 2.56 13.05 36.93
C LYS A 100 3.28 12.31 38.06
N ALA A 101 3.47 10.99 37.95
CA ALA A 101 4.18 10.17 38.92
C ALA A 101 5.72 10.24 38.76
N ASN A 102 6.22 11.19 37.98
CA ASN A 102 7.65 11.32 37.65
C ASN A 102 8.22 10.04 36.99
N ALA A 103 7.39 9.38 36.18
CA ALA A 103 7.71 8.19 35.43
C ALA A 103 7.22 8.33 33.98
N PHE A 104 7.68 7.46 33.10
CA PHE A 104 7.18 7.36 31.73
C PHE A 104 6.23 6.18 31.62
N ASP A 105 5.11 6.39 30.94
CA ASP A 105 4.18 5.36 30.50
C ASP A 105 4.46 5.02 29.04
N ALA A 106 4.49 3.75 28.69
CA ALA A 106 4.60 3.33 27.30
C ALA A 106 3.22 3.12 26.69
N ILE A 107 2.98 3.80 25.58
CA ILE A 107 1.73 3.81 24.83
C ILE A 107 1.99 3.16 23.47
N VAL A 108 1.32 2.05 23.20
CA VAL A 108 1.31 1.37 21.91
C VAL A 108 -0.04 1.63 21.26
N SER A 109 -0.04 2.45 20.21
CA SER A 109 -1.25 2.87 19.50
C SER A 109 -1.34 2.21 18.13
N PHE A 110 -2.51 1.68 17.81
CA PHE A 110 -2.83 1.27 16.45
C PHE A 110 -2.87 2.50 15.53
N VAL A 111 -2.03 2.51 14.49
CA VAL A 111 -1.99 3.60 13.49
C VAL A 111 -2.95 3.32 12.34
N GLY A 112 -3.18 2.04 12.05
CA GLY A 112 -3.90 1.63 10.86
C GLY A 112 -3.04 0.86 9.88
N PRO A 113 -3.61 0.54 8.72
CA PRO A 113 -2.91 -0.20 7.68
C PRO A 113 -1.91 0.68 6.91
N SER A 114 -1.88 2.01 7.10
CA SER A 114 -0.91 2.94 6.47
C SER A 114 -0.15 3.76 7.51
N LYS A 115 1.17 3.97 7.31
CA LYS A 115 2.07 4.71 8.22
C LYS A 115 1.68 6.20 8.41
N LYS A 116 0.94 6.82 7.47
CA LYS A 116 0.43 8.20 7.58
C LYS A 116 -0.99 8.27 7.03
N MET A 117 -1.93 8.85 7.80
CA MET A 117 -3.08 9.54 7.21
C MET A 117 -2.54 10.87 6.68
N GLN A 118 -2.01 10.89 5.46
CA GLN A 118 -1.80 12.18 4.79
C GLN A 118 -3.14 12.71 4.33
N GLU A 119 -3.30 14.04 4.32
CA GLU A 119 -4.38 14.69 3.60
C GLU A 119 -4.43 14.10 2.19
N ILE A 120 -5.53 13.40 1.90
CA ILE A 120 -5.79 12.81 0.61
C ILE A 120 -5.77 13.98 -0.39
N PRO A 121 -4.86 13.99 -1.38
CA PRO A 121 -4.75 15.09 -2.33
C PRO A 121 -6.13 15.44 -2.89
N LYS A 122 -6.41 16.74 -3.10
CA LYS A 122 -7.69 17.18 -3.64
C LYS A 122 -7.96 16.46 -4.97
N GLY A 123 -8.98 15.59 -4.99
CA GLY A 123 -9.33 14.74 -6.14
C GLY A 123 -8.97 13.26 -6.01
N ALA A 124 -8.15 12.84 -5.04
CA ALA A 124 -7.90 11.43 -4.77
C ALA A 124 -9.13 10.74 -4.15
N LEU A 125 -9.36 9.50 -4.54
CA LEU A 125 -10.60 8.76 -4.26
C LEU A 125 -10.64 8.14 -2.86
N GLY A 126 -9.57 8.28 -2.08
CA GLY A 126 -9.51 7.81 -0.70
C GLY A 126 -8.08 7.53 -0.23
N PRO A 127 -7.92 7.09 1.03
CA PRO A 127 -6.64 6.57 1.51
C PRO A 127 -6.33 5.24 0.83
N ASN A 128 -5.05 5.00 0.51
CA ASN A 128 -4.55 3.75 -0.07
C ASN A 128 -4.50 2.62 1.00
N VAL A 129 -5.68 2.22 1.47
CA VAL A 129 -5.91 1.22 2.52
C VAL A 129 -6.97 0.24 2.07
N PHE A 130 -6.94 -1.01 2.56
CA PHE A 130 -8.03 -1.93 2.29
C PHE A 130 -9.32 -1.34 2.84
N GLU A 131 -10.38 -1.29 2.02
CA GLU A 131 -11.69 -0.69 2.34
C GLU A 131 -12.35 -1.26 3.62
N LYS A 132 -11.85 -2.40 4.13
CA LYS A 132 -12.42 -3.16 5.26
C LYS A 132 -11.42 -3.54 6.37
N GLN A 133 -10.16 -3.15 6.29
CA GLN A 133 -9.19 -3.56 7.32
C GLN A 133 -9.34 -2.71 8.58
N SER A 134 -10.03 -3.27 9.57
CA SER A 134 -10.14 -2.74 10.92
C SER A 134 -8.97 -3.17 11.79
N ALA A 135 -8.81 -2.53 12.96
CA ALA A 135 -7.84 -2.97 13.95
C ALA A 135 -8.14 -4.41 14.44
N PRO A 136 -7.12 -5.18 14.87
CA PRO A 136 -7.37 -6.45 15.54
C PRO A 136 -8.36 -6.28 16.72
N SER A 137 -9.26 -7.25 16.88
CA SER A 137 -10.31 -7.23 17.92
C SER A 137 -9.71 -7.05 19.32
N SER A 138 -8.62 -7.78 19.59
CA SER A 138 -7.79 -7.67 20.78
C SER A 138 -6.35 -8.01 20.43
N ILE A 139 -5.41 -7.39 21.13
CA ILE A 139 -4.02 -7.85 21.18
C ILE A 139 -3.69 -8.20 22.63
N LYS A 140 -2.75 -9.13 22.81
CA LYS A 140 -1.99 -9.27 24.05
C LYS A 140 -0.58 -8.76 23.81
N GLY A 141 0.18 -8.50 24.86
CA GLY A 141 1.55 -8.08 24.68
C GLY A 141 2.19 -7.57 25.95
N ASN A 142 3.49 -7.37 25.87
CA ASN A 142 4.29 -6.84 26.94
C ASN A 142 5.37 -5.91 26.40
N ILE A 143 5.95 -5.14 27.31
CA ILE A 143 7.08 -4.28 27.04
C ILE A 143 8.21 -4.65 28.00
N LYS A 144 9.42 -4.77 27.46
CA LYS A 144 10.66 -4.90 28.24
C LYS A 144 11.53 -3.68 27.98
N ILE A 145 12.12 -3.14 29.04
CA ILE A 145 12.95 -1.94 28.97
C ILE A 145 14.29 -2.22 29.63
N GLY A 146 15.37 -1.70 29.06
CA GLY A 146 16.69 -1.79 29.68
C GLY A 146 17.79 -1.10 28.88
N SER A 147 19.02 -1.34 29.31
CA SER A 147 20.25 -0.99 28.59
C SER A 147 20.84 -2.23 27.90
N LYS A 148 21.48 -2.06 26.75
CA LYS A 148 22.17 -3.15 26.05
C LYS A 148 23.64 -3.22 26.49
N SER A 149 24.11 -4.39 26.90
CA SER A 149 25.55 -4.67 27.03
C SER A 149 25.86 -5.92 26.20
N ALA A 150 26.87 -5.86 25.32
CA ALA A 150 27.26 -7.00 24.48
C ALA A 150 26.07 -7.72 23.79
N GLU A 151 25.17 -6.92 23.19
CA GLU A 151 23.93 -7.35 22.54
C GLU A 151 22.82 -7.96 23.41
N ILE A 152 23.06 -8.18 24.70
CA ILE A 152 22.08 -8.68 25.64
C ILE A 152 21.42 -7.49 26.35
N LEU A 153 20.09 -7.48 26.41
CA LEU A 153 19.35 -6.51 27.21
C LEU A 153 19.56 -6.88 28.69
N ASN A 154 20.44 -6.14 29.38
CA ASN A 154 20.70 -6.36 30.80
C ASN A 154 19.59 -5.70 31.62
N ASP A 155 18.44 -6.39 31.63
CA ASP A 155 17.31 -6.40 32.56
C ASP A 155 16.60 -5.08 32.97
N HIS A 156 15.28 -5.17 33.21
CA HIS A 156 14.79 -5.23 34.60
C HIS A 156 13.28 -5.43 34.83
N ASN A 157 12.37 -5.12 33.90
CA ASN A 157 10.93 -5.32 34.16
C ASN A 157 10.13 -5.64 32.89
N GLU A 158 9.25 -6.63 32.98
CA GLU A 158 8.25 -6.94 31.94
C GLU A 158 6.90 -6.33 32.36
N TYR A 159 6.41 -5.41 31.54
CA TYR A 159 5.14 -4.73 31.79
C TYR A 159 4.08 -5.22 30.81
N GLN A 160 2.94 -5.67 31.34
CA GLN A 160 1.82 -6.08 30.50
C GLN A 160 1.14 -4.88 29.87
N LEU A 161 0.79 -5.01 28.59
CA LEU A 161 0.00 -4.02 27.87
C LEU A 161 -1.48 -4.16 28.25
N THR A 162 -2.07 -3.07 28.73
CA THR A 162 -3.50 -3.01 29.09
C THR A 162 -4.26 -2.12 28.12
N SER A 163 -5.43 -2.56 27.67
CA SER A 163 -6.26 -1.76 26.74
C SER A 163 -6.78 -0.50 27.43
N MET A 164 -6.63 0.65 26.79
CA MET A 164 -7.11 1.94 27.30
C MET A 164 -8.09 2.57 26.29
N GLY A 165 -9.32 2.85 26.74
CA GLY A 165 -10.37 3.47 25.93
C GLY A 165 -11.16 2.51 25.03
N THR A 166 -12.18 3.04 24.36
CA THR A 166 -13.14 2.27 23.53
C THR A 166 -13.04 2.58 22.03
N THR A 167 -12.62 3.78 21.64
CA THR A 167 -12.65 4.28 20.25
C THR A 167 -11.34 4.14 19.48
N VAL A 168 -10.18 4.32 20.13
CA VAL A 168 -8.86 4.09 19.53
C VAL A 168 -8.23 2.90 20.24
N LYS A 169 -7.75 1.90 19.48
CA LYS A 169 -7.04 0.74 20.04
C LYS A 169 -5.67 1.18 20.54
N VAL A 170 -5.66 1.67 21.78
CA VAL A 170 -4.48 2.11 22.53
C VAL A 170 -4.22 1.13 23.65
N TYR A 171 -2.96 0.76 23.81
CA TYR A 171 -2.50 -0.15 24.84
C TYR A 171 -1.42 0.53 25.66
N VAL A 172 -1.56 0.49 26.98
CA VAL A 172 -0.67 1.22 27.90
C VAL A 172 -0.03 0.23 28.87
N ALA A 173 1.28 0.39 29.03
CA ALA A 173 2.02 -0.10 30.17
C ALA A 173 2.40 1.11 31.02
N ALA A 174 1.91 1.17 32.26
CA ALA A 174 2.09 2.33 33.14
C ALA A 174 3.39 2.22 33.94
N ASN A 175 4.00 3.38 34.21
CA ASN A 175 5.20 3.55 35.04
C ASN A 175 6.35 2.63 34.63
N VAL A 176 6.60 2.50 33.33
CA VAL A 176 7.58 1.55 32.79
C VAL A 176 9.03 1.93 33.10
N ILE A 177 9.30 3.22 33.32
CA ILE A 177 10.61 3.72 33.76
C ILE A 177 10.45 5.00 34.57
N LYS A 178 11.09 5.09 35.74
CA LYS A 178 11.13 6.33 36.53
C LYS A 178 12.19 7.27 35.98
N LYS A 179 11.97 8.59 36.10
CA LYS A 179 12.96 9.58 35.67
C LYS A 179 14.30 9.43 36.41
N SER A 180 14.27 9.02 37.68
CA SER A 180 15.46 8.75 38.49
C SER A 180 16.32 7.58 38.00
N ASP A 181 15.75 6.67 37.22
CA ASP A 181 16.44 5.47 36.76
C ASP A 181 17.15 5.71 35.41
N LEU A 182 16.78 6.79 34.71
CA LEU A 182 17.37 7.18 33.43
C LEU A 182 18.86 7.51 33.57
N ASP A 183 19.26 8.24 34.62
CA ASP A 183 20.66 8.62 34.83
C ASP A 183 21.56 7.37 34.92
N LYS A 184 21.12 6.35 35.68
CA LYS A 184 21.85 5.08 35.83
C LYS A 184 21.92 4.27 34.53
N ILE A 185 20.88 4.35 33.70
CA ILE A 185 20.86 3.69 32.39
C ILE A 185 21.83 4.41 31.44
N PHE A 186 21.81 5.75 31.46
CA PHE A 186 22.63 6.57 30.59
C PHE A 186 24.10 6.68 31.00
N GLU A 187 24.44 6.27 32.22
CA GLU A 187 25.83 5.99 32.62
C GLU A 187 26.44 4.81 31.84
N LYS A 188 25.62 3.84 31.40
CA LYS A 188 26.08 2.60 30.77
C LYS A 188 25.90 2.58 29.25
N SER A 189 24.95 3.36 28.72
CA SER A 189 24.63 3.40 27.29
C SER A 189 23.99 4.73 26.95
N ASP A 190 24.29 5.33 25.81
CA ASP A 190 23.59 6.55 25.36
C ASP A 190 22.11 6.33 24.99
N PHE A 191 21.66 5.07 25.01
CA PHE A 191 20.33 4.67 24.55
C PHE A 191 19.54 3.88 25.59
N LEU A 192 18.25 4.18 25.65
CA LEU A 192 17.24 3.34 26.27
C LEU A 192 16.67 2.39 25.21
N PHE A 193 16.70 1.09 25.48
CA PHE A 193 16.15 0.07 24.60
C PHE A 193 14.79 -0.40 25.13
N ILE A 194 13.81 -0.51 24.23
CA ILE A 194 12.44 -0.92 24.55
C ILE A 194 12.02 -2.02 23.56
N ASP A 195 11.90 -3.24 24.05
CA ASP A 195 11.34 -4.35 23.28
C ASP A 195 9.83 -4.37 23.46
N VAL A 196 9.10 -4.17 22.36
CA VAL A 196 7.64 -4.23 22.33
C VAL A 196 7.22 -5.55 21.71
N LYS A 197 6.50 -6.38 22.47
CA LYS A 197 5.88 -7.62 21.99
C LYS A 197 4.38 -7.42 21.81
N ILE A 198 3.89 -7.65 20.60
CA ILE A 198 2.45 -7.66 20.28
C ILE A 198 2.07 -9.06 19.80
N ILE A 199 1.02 -9.63 20.38
CA ILE A 199 0.48 -10.94 20.05
C ILE A 199 -0.89 -10.75 19.39
N ILE A 200 -1.02 -11.26 18.17
CA ILE A 200 -2.22 -11.15 17.35
C ILE A 200 -2.64 -12.55 16.91
N ASN A 201 -3.95 -12.79 16.88
CA ASN A 201 -4.49 -14.04 16.34
C ASN A 201 -4.17 -14.15 14.84
N LYS A 202 -3.70 -15.32 14.40
CA LYS A 202 -3.33 -15.62 13.01
C LYS A 202 -4.47 -15.34 12.02
N ASP A 203 -5.72 -15.56 12.41
CA ASP A 203 -6.91 -15.31 11.58
C ASP A 203 -7.08 -13.85 11.16
N TYR A 204 -6.46 -12.92 11.88
CA TYR A 204 -6.43 -11.51 11.49
C TYR A 204 -5.70 -11.30 10.15
N PHE A 205 -4.71 -12.14 9.85
CA PHE A 205 -3.86 -12.07 8.67
C PHE A 205 -4.38 -12.92 7.50
N ASN A 206 -5.67 -13.25 7.50
CA ASN A 206 -6.26 -14.00 6.40
C ASN A 206 -6.53 -13.06 5.21
N ILE A 207 -5.68 -13.13 4.17
CA ILE A 207 -5.79 -12.33 2.96
C ILE A 207 -7.09 -12.57 2.20
N GLU A 208 -7.65 -13.78 2.29
CA GLU A 208 -8.91 -14.17 1.63
C GLU A 208 -10.13 -13.39 2.18
N LYS A 209 -10.00 -12.71 3.33
CA LYS A 209 -11.03 -11.78 3.83
C LYS A 209 -11.09 -10.47 3.03
N PHE A 210 -10.03 -10.14 2.29
CA PHE A 210 -9.88 -8.91 1.53
C PHE A 210 -9.93 -9.14 0.02
N VAL A 211 -9.57 -10.35 -0.41
CA VAL A 211 -9.65 -10.79 -1.79
C VAL A 211 -11.03 -11.43 -2.01
N GLY A 212 -11.84 -10.79 -2.85
CA GLY A 212 -13.12 -11.32 -3.28
C GLY A 212 -13.04 -11.86 -4.71
N ASN A 213 -14.14 -12.47 -5.15
CA ASN A 213 -14.29 -12.72 -6.58
C ASN A 213 -14.36 -11.37 -7.29
N ALA A 214 -13.56 -11.20 -8.34
CA ALA A 214 -13.67 -10.09 -9.26
C ALA A 214 -14.92 -10.26 -10.14
N LEU A 215 -16.11 -10.26 -9.53
CA LEU A 215 -17.36 -10.26 -10.26
C LEU A 215 -17.67 -8.81 -10.62
N GLY A 216 -17.63 -8.51 -11.92
CA GLY A 216 -18.25 -7.31 -12.44
C GLY A 216 -19.75 -7.36 -12.17
N SER A 217 -20.38 -6.20 -12.02
CA SER A 217 -21.85 -6.08 -11.96
C SER A 217 -22.49 -6.20 -13.35
N GLY A 218 -21.83 -6.89 -14.28
CA GLY A 218 -22.24 -6.90 -15.67
C GLY A 218 -23.53 -7.68 -15.88
N SER A 219 -24.47 -7.10 -16.61
CA SER A 219 -25.76 -7.74 -16.90
C SER A 219 -25.68 -8.78 -18.03
N GLY A 220 -24.57 -8.82 -18.78
CA GLY A 220 -24.39 -9.66 -19.98
C GLY A 220 -25.30 -9.25 -21.15
N GLU A 221 -26.11 -8.19 -21.01
CA GLU A 221 -27.20 -7.85 -21.93
C GLU A 221 -26.76 -7.51 -23.36
N HIS A 222 -25.46 -7.22 -23.57
CA HIS A 222 -24.93 -6.78 -24.85
C HIS A 222 -23.75 -7.60 -25.39
N GLU A 223 -23.49 -8.81 -24.87
CA GLU A 223 -22.30 -9.61 -25.24
C GLU A 223 -22.14 -9.85 -26.75
N MET A 224 -23.21 -10.30 -27.43
CA MET A 224 -23.16 -10.54 -28.90
C MET A 224 -22.88 -9.26 -29.68
N THR A 225 -23.44 -8.12 -29.22
CA THR A 225 -23.23 -6.81 -29.84
C THR A 225 -21.82 -6.31 -29.61
N LEU A 226 -21.30 -6.49 -28.39
CA LEU A 226 -19.94 -6.14 -28.02
C LEU A 226 -18.92 -6.90 -28.87
N ALA A 227 -19.11 -8.20 -29.12
CA ALA A 227 -18.20 -8.99 -29.95
C ALA A 227 -18.01 -8.39 -31.35
N THR A 228 -19.10 -7.98 -32.01
CA THR A 228 -19.07 -7.33 -33.33
C THR A 228 -18.36 -5.97 -33.27
N VAL A 229 -18.65 -5.18 -32.23
CA VAL A 229 -17.99 -3.88 -32.00
C VAL A 229 -16.48 -4.06 -31.82
N LEU A 230 -16.04 -5.02 -31.01
CA LEU A 230 -14.62 -5.27 -30.74
C LEU A 230 -13.84 -5.76 -31.98
N ASN A 231 -14.52 -6.33 -32.96
CA ASN A 231 -13.92 -6.71 -34.25
C ASN A 231 -13.79 -5.53 -35.23
N GLY A 232 -14.42 -4.38 -34.93
CA GLY A 232 -14.43 -3.22 -35.82
C GLY A 232 -15.34 -3.44 -37.03
N GLU A 233 -16.28 -4.37 -36.94
CA GLU A 233 -17.21 -4.68 -38.02
C GLU A 233 -18.36 -3.67 -38.02
N LYS A 234 -18.75 -3.20 -39.22
CA LYS A 234 -19.92 -2.35 -39.37
C LYS A 234 -21.17 -3.21 -39.42
N HIS A 235 -22.03 -3.08 -38.42
CA HIS A 235 -23.29 -3.81 -38.32
C HIS A 235 -24.51 -2.86 -38.42
N GLY A 236 -25.69 -3.45 -38.68
CA GLY A 236 -26.95 -2.72 -38.77
C GLY A 236 -27.35 -2.13 -37.41
N GLY A 237 -27.31 -0.81 -37.29
CA GLY A 237 -27.65 -0.09 -36.05
C GLY A 237 -26.49 0.72 -35.45
N SER A 238 -25.25 0.54 -35.94
CA SER A 238 -24.16 1.46 -35.61
C SER A 238 -24.48 2.87 -36.10
N ASN A 239 -24.33 3.86 -35.23
CA ASN A 239 -24.63 5.27 -35.54
C ASN A 239 -23.49 6.22 -35.16
N CYS A 240 -22.44 5.73 -34.52
CA CYS A 240 -21.24 6.47 -34.11
C CYS A 240 -19.98 5.68 -34.49
N VAL A 241 -18.85 6.37 -34.62
CA VAL A 241 -17.54 5.72 -34.82
C VAL A 241 -16.55 6.19 -33.77
N PHE A 242 -15.95 5.25 -33.05
CA PHE A 242 -14.78 5.51 -32.21
C PHE A 242 -13.52 5.12 -32.99
N SER A 243 -12.55 6.03 -33.07
CA SER A 243 -11.34 5.83 -33.87
C SER A 243 -10.10 5.96 -32.98
N VAL A 244 -9.16 5.04 -33.11
CA VAL A 244 -7.83 5.15 -32.50
C VAL A 244 -6.76 5.20 -33.57
N LYS A 245 -5.69 5.97 -33.33
CA LYS A 245 -4.63 6.13 -34.32
C LYS A 245 -3.78 4.84 -34.36
N LYS A 246 -3.47 4.34 -35.56
CA LYS A 246 -2.54 3.21 -35.72
C LYS A 246 -1.11 3.65 -35.40
N GLU A 247 -0.33 2.76 -34.81
CA GLU A 247 1.09 3.03 -34.45
C GLU A 247 1.97 3.33 -35.68
N SER A 248 1.60 2.83 -36.86
CA SER A 248 2.44 2.84 -38.07
C SER A 248 2.02 3.85 -39.16
N GLY A 249 1.19 4.86 -38.88
CA GLY A 249 0.83 5.85 -39.91
C GLY A 249 -0.24 6.87 -39.51
N ASN A 250 -0.88 7.46 -40.53
CA ASN A 250 -2.01 8.40 -40.39
C ASN A 250 -3.38 7.70 -40.48
N GLU A 251 -3.40 6.37 -40.44
CA GLU A 251 -4.63 5.58 -40.46
C GLU A 251 -5.20 5.40 -39.06
N TYR A 252 -6.50 5.08 -39.00
CA TYR A 252 -7.23 4.80 -37.78
C TYR A 252 -7.72 3.35 -37.77
N ASP A 253 -7.73 2.73 -36.59
CA ASP A 253 -8.60 1.58 -36.33
C ASP A 253 -9.97 2.12 -35.89
N ASP A 254 -11.00 1.77 -36.64
CA ASP A 254 -12.37 2.22 -36.41
C ASP A 254 -13.20 1.15 -35.70
N PHE A 255 -13.98 1.59 -34.72
CA PHE A 255 -14.96 0.81 -33.99
C PHE A 255 -16.34 1.43 -34.23
N TYR A 256 -17.26 0.65 -34.80
CA TYR A 256 -18.61 1.10 -35.11
C TYR A 256 -19.51 0.86 -33.90
N VAL A 257 -19.95 1.93 -33.22
CA VAL A 257 -20.59 1.85 -31.90
C VAL A 257 -22.04 2.37 -31.90
N HIS A 258 -22.76 2.07 -30.82
CA HIS A 258 -24.17 2.40 -30.62
C HIS A 258 -24.32 3.51 -29.58
N MET A 259 -24.80 4.68 -29.98
CA MET A 259 -25.04 5.79 -29.06
C MET A 259 -26.01 5.41 -27.94
N ASP A 260 -27.05 4.63 -28.23
CA ASP A 260 -28.10 4.36 -27.23
C ASP A 260 -27.62 3.49 -26.08
N ILE A 261 -26.71 2.54 -26.35
CA ILE A 261 -26.03 1.75 -25.31
C ILE A 261 -25.06 2.65 -24.54
N LEU A 262 -24.20 3.39 -25.26
CA LEU A 262 -23.17 4.23 -24.66
C LEU A 262 -23.73 5.38 -23.80
N ARG A 263 -24.93 5.90 -24.13
CA ARG A 263 -25.66 6.92 -23.35
C ARG A 263 -26.01 6.43 -21.95
N GLN A 264 -26.36 5.15 -21.82
CA GLN A 264 -26.76 4.56 -20.54
C GLN A 264 -25.54 4.39 -19.64
N SER A 265 -24.41 4.01 -20.21
CA SER A 265 -23.16 3.77 -19.48
C SER A 265 -22.36 5.04 -19.17
N SER A 266 -22.59 6.14 -19.91
CA SER A 266 -21.80 7.37 -19.81
C SER A 266 -22.65 8.64 -19.99
N VAL A 267 -22.77 9.41 -18.91
CA VAL A 267 -23.40 10.75 -18.92
C VAL A 267 -22.65 11.70 -19.86
N THR A 268 -21.32 11.63 -19.89
CA THR A 268 -20.50 12.45 -20.78
C THR A 268 -20.79 12.15 -22.24
N LEU A 269 -20.86 10.88 -22.64
CA LEU A 269 -21.22 10.50 -24.00
C LEU A 269 -22.67 10.89 -24.31
N ALA A 270 -23.59 10.78 -23.36
CA ALA A 270 -24.96 11.25 -23.56
C ALA A 270 -25.04 12.75 -23.88
N ASN A 271 -24.24 13.57 -23.20
CA ASN A 271 -24.14 15.00 -23.47
C ASN A 271 -23.49 15.26 -24.84
N ILE A 272 -22.39 14.56 -25.16
CA ILE A 272 -21.72 14.68 -26.47
C ILE A 272 -22.67 14.34 -27.61
N PHE A 273 -23.42 13.23 -27.50
CA PHE A 273 -24.34 12.79 -28.56
C PHE A 273 -25.61 13.63 -28.68
N SER A 274 -25.89 14.48 -27.71
CA SER A 274 -27.01 15.44 -27.74
C SER A 274 -26.61 16.77 -28.36
N GLY A 275 -25.31 17.09 -28.40
CA GLY A 275 -24.75 18.26 -29.06
C GLY A 275 -24.29 17.97 -30.50
N ASN A 276 -24.11 19.04 -31.27
CA ASN A 276 -23.54 18.99 -32.64
C ASN A 276 -22.20 19.72 -32.75
N ASN A 277 -21.66 20.24 -31.64
CA ASN A 277 -20.44 21.03 -31.68
C ASN A 277 -19.20 20.12 -31.64
N PRO A 278 -18.19 20.37 -32.50
CA PRO A 278 -16.91 19.70 -32.38
C PRO A 278 -16.25 20.06 -31.04
N ILE A 279 -15.69 19.06 -30.37
CA ILE A 279 -15.04 19.21 -29.05
C ILE A 279 -13.64 18.64 -29.19
N LYS A 280 -12.62 19.45 -28.91
CA LYS A 280 -11.24 19.00 -28.90
C LYS A 280 -10.67 19.11 -27.50
N THR A 281 -10.18 17.99 -26.98
CA THR A 281 -9.45 17.91 -25.71
C THR A 281 -8.11 17.24 -25.95
N ASP A 282 -7.30 17.17 -24.90
CA ASP A 282 -6.07 16.38 -24.87
C ASP A 282 -6.33 14.87 -24.84
N GLN A 283 -7.56 14.41 -24.53
CA GLN A 283 -7.87 12.97 -24.46
C GLN A 283 -8.69 12.46 -25.65
N TRP A 284 -9.51 13.31 -26.27
CA TRP A 284 -10.30 12.98 -27.46
C TRP A 284 -10.64 14.19 -28.34
N GLU A 285 -11.03 13.91 -29.58
CA GLU A 285 -11.55 14.87 -30.55
C GLU A 285 -12.88 14.36 -31.11
N VAL A 286 -13.96 15.13 -30.90
CA VAL A 286 -15.29 14.88 -31.45
C VAL A 286 -15.41 15.68 -32.74
N LEU A 287 -15.64 14.99 -33.85
CA LEU A 287 -15.80 15.57 -35.18
C LEU A 287 -17.28 15.70 -35.57
N GLU A 288 -17.55 16.58 -36.53
CA GLU A 288 -18.84 16.63 -37.22
C GLU A 288 -19.17 15.27 -37.84
N GLY A 289 -20.41 14.81 -37.69
CA GLY A 289 -20.81 13.45 -38.08
C GLY A 289 -20.63 12.38 -36.99
N LYS A 290 -20.40 12.79 -35.74
CA LYS A 290 -20.42 11.91 -34.54
C LYS A 290 -19.36 10.81 -34.58
N ARG A 291 -18.16 11.14 -35.09
CA ARG A 291 -16.93 10.38 -34.91
C ARG A 291 -16.17 10.94 -33.70
N ILE A 292 -15.66 10.06 -32.84
CA ILE A 292 -14.79 10.43 -31.71
C ILE A 292 -13.43 9.78 -31.90
N ILE A 293 -12.37 10.58 -31.96
CA ILE A 293 -10.99 10.14 -32.11
C ILE A 293 -10.31 10.15 -30.74
N PHE A 294 -9.64 9.04 -30.39
CA PHE A 294 -8.85 8.90 -29.18
C PHE A 294 -7.36 8.75 -29.57
N PRO A 295 -6.61 9.86 -29.66
CA PRO A 295 -5.30 9.88 -30.32
C PRO A 295 -4.19 9.14 -29.56
N PHE A 296 -4.35 8.92 -28.26
CA PHE A 296 -3.33 8.32 -27.38
C PHE A 296 -3.61 6.87 -26.97
N LEU A 297 -4.75 6.31 -27.40
CA LEU A 297 -5.13 4.94 -27.12
C LEU A 297 -4.67 4.02 -28.23
N SER A 298 -4.21 2.82 -27.87
CA SER A 298 -4.04 1.73 -28.82
C SER A 298 -5.38 1.04 -29.11
N LYS A 299 -5.40 0.18 -30.14
CA LYS A 299 -6.54 -0.69 -30.43
C LYS A 299 -6.96 -1.52 -29.22
N ASN A 300 -6.00 -2.05 -28.45
CA ASN A 300 -6.29 -2.87 -27.28
C ASN A 300 -6.86 -2.02 -26.14
N ASP A 301 -6.36 -0.79 -25.95
CA ASP A 301 -6.88 0.12 -24.91
C ASP A 301 -8.35 0.48 -25.19
N MET A 302 -8.69 0.71 -26.46
CA MET A 302 -10.08 0.99 -26.87
C MET A 302 -10.99 -0.21 -26.67
N LYS A 303 -10.53 -1.43 -26.99
CA LYS A 303 -11.30 -2.65 -26.74
C LYS A 303 -11.71 -2.76 -25.27
N MET A 304 -10.79 -2.49 -24.36
CA MET A 304 -11.08 -2.53 -22.93
C MET A 304 -12.11 -1.49 -22.47
N ILE A 305 -12.00 -0.26 -22.98
CA ILE A 305 -12.98 0.80 -22.69
C ILE A 305 -14.35 0.42 -23.23
N LEU A 306 -14.42 -0.15 -24.45
CA LEU A 306 -15.66 -0.60 -25.04
C LEU A 306 -16.27 -1.80 -24.31
N THR A 307 -15.45 -2.76 -23.86
CA THR A 307 -15.90 -3.86 -22.99
C THR A 307 -16.63 -3.28 -21.79
N TYR A 308 -15.99 -2.37 -21.05
CA TYR A 308 -16.63 -1.75 -19.90
C TYR A 308 -17.92 -1.00 -20.25
N LEU A 309 -17.92 -0.20 -21.31
CA LEU A 309 -19.10 0.59 -21.68
C LEU A 309 -20.29 -0.25 -22.13
N TYR A 310 -20.08 -1.48 -22.61
CA TYR A 310 -21.16 -2.36 -23.08
C TYR A 310 -21.56 -3.43 -22.07
N SER A 311 -20.62 -3.99 -21.30
CA SER A 311 -20.92 -5.08 -20.36
C SER A 311 -20.87 -4.64 -18.89
N GLY A 312 -20.26 -3.49 -18.58
CA GLY A 312 -19.97 -3.09 -17.20
C GLY A 312 -18.79 -3.85 -16.58
N GLU A 313 -18.16 -4.76 -17.32
CA GLU A 313 -17.00 -5.52 -16.85
C GLU A 313 -15.71 -4.74 -17.09
N ALA A 314 -14.88 -4.66 -16.05
CA ALA A 314 -13.61 -3.94 -16.11
C ALA A 314 -12.44 -4.94 -16.16
N GLU A 315 -11.92 -5.23 -17.35
CA GLU A 315 -10.72 -6.07 -17.51
C GLU A 315 -9.44 -5.34 -17.05
N LEU A 316 -8.42 -6.08 -16.62
CA LEU A 316 -7.10 -5.52 -16.27
C LEU A 316 -6.35 -4.96 -17.49
N PRO A 317 -5.94 -3.68 -17.49
CA PRO A 317 -5.07 -3.15 -18.52
C PRO A 317 -3.71 -3.83 -18.58
N LYS A 318 -3.05 -3.69 -19.73
CA LYS A 318 -1.59 -3.85 -19.79
C LYS A 318 -0.93 -2.86 -18.83
N TYR A 319 0.21 -3.26 -18.26
CA TYR A 319 0.86 -2.52 -17.17
C TYR A 319 1.21 -1.07 -17.51
N ASP A 320 1.47 -0.78 -18.78
CA ASP A 320 1.82 0.54 -19.34
C ASP A 320 0.61 1.35 -19.83
N SER A 321 -0.60 0.81 -19.67
CA SER A 321 -1.84 1.35 -20.25
C SER A 321 -2.85 1.84 -19.20
N TYR A 322 -2.62 1.54 -17.91
CA TYR A 322 -3.44 2.00 -16.77
C TYR A 322 -3.69 3.50 -16.77
N ALA A 323 -2.64 4.31 -16.96
CA ALA A 323 -2.78 5.76 -16.94
C ALA A 323 -3.63 6.28 -18.11
N LYS A 324 -3.45 5.70 -19.31
CA LYS A 324 -4.17 6.12 -20.53
C LYS A 324 -5.65 5.78 -20.41
N ILE A 325 -5.95 4.51 -20.12
CA ILE A 325 -7.32 4.02 -19.98
C ILE A 325 -8.01 4.71 -18.80
N GLY A 326 -7.33 4.81 -17.66
CA GLY A 326 -7.88 5.44 -16.46
C GLY A 326 -8.23 6.91 -16.65
N ARG A 327 -7.42 7.68 -17.41
CA ARG A 327 -7.74 9.08 -17.75
C ARG A 327 -9.01 9.18 -18.61
N VAL A 328 -9.13 8.34 -19.64
CA VAL A 328 -10.30 8.35 -20.52
C VAL A 328 -11.55 7.92 -19.76
N LEU A 329 -11.49 6.83 -18.98
CA LEU A 329 -12.61 6.40 -18.14
C LEU A 329 -13.03 7.49 -17.15
N SER A 330 -12.08 8.19 -16.54
CA SER A 330 -12.38 9.30 -15.61
C SER A 330 -13.17 10.44 -16.24
N LEU A 331 -13.12 10.58 -17.58
CA LEU A 331 -13.91 11.57 -18.31
C LEU A 331 -15.25 10.99 -18.81
N LEU A 332 -15.30 9.69 -19.11
CA LEU A 332 -16.49 9.05 -19.66
C LEU A 332 -17.50 8.69 -18.58
N VAL A 333 -17.07 8.18 -17.43
CA VAL A 333 -17.98 7.54 -16.46
C VAL A 333 -18.16 8.40 -15.21
N SER A 334 -19.25 8.16 -14.47
CA SER A 334 -19.48 8.82 -13.19
C SER A 334 -18.43 8.40 -12.15
N LYS A 335 -18.28 9.21 -11.09
CA LYS A 335 -17.37 8.89 -9.98
C LYS A 335 -17.65 7.52 -9.34
N ASN A 336 -18.92 7.15 -9.19
CA ASN A 336 -19.31 5.87 -8.57
C ASN A 336 -18.91 4.69 -9.46
N GLN A 337 -19.20 4.78 -10.76
CA GLN A 337 -18.76 3.80 -11.75
C GLN A 337 -17.23 3.65 -11.79
N LEU A 338 -16.50 4.77 -11.71
CA LEU A 338 -15.04 4.76 -11.69
C LEU A 338 -14.48 4.04 -10.45
N LEU A 339 -15.10 4.24 -9.29
CA LEU A 339 -14.76 3.52 -8.06
C LEU A 339 -14.97 2.01 -8.21
N ASP A 340 -16.07 1.60 -8.83
CA ASP A 340 -16.37 0.19 -9.07
C ASP A 340 -15.39 -0.45 -10.06
N ILE A 341 -14.99 0.27 -11.11
CA ILE A 341 -13.93 -0.16 -12.05
C ILE A 341 -12.63 -0.42 -11.29
N PHE A 342 -12.17 0.54 -10.49
CA PHE A 342 -10.92 0.41 -9.78
C PHE A 342 -10.95 -0.69 -8.73
N LYS A 343 -12.11 -0.90 -8.09
CA LYS A 343 -12.31 -2.03 -7.19
C LYS A 343 -12.17 -3.38 -7.92
N GLN A 344 -12.76 -3.51 -9.11
CA GLN A 344 -12.60 -4.71 -9.94
C GLN A 344 -11.13 -4.92 -10.35
N TRP A 345 -10.44 -3.86 -10.81
CA TRP A 345 -9.01 -3.91 -11.13
C TRP A 345 -8.16 -4.32 -9.93
N ASP A 346 -8.44 -3.79 -8.74
CA ASP A 346 -7.67 -4.12 -7.54
C ASP A 346 -7.86 -5.59 -7.15
N GLN A 347 -9.07 -6.13 -7.29
CA GLN A 347 -9.35 -7.54 -7.03
C GLN A 347 -8.72 -8.46 -8.06
N GLN A 348 -8.82 -8.15 -9.35
CA GLN A 348 -8.22 -8.97 -10.40
C GLN A 348 -6.69 -8.99 -10.30
N MET A 349 -6.06 -7.83 -10.07
CA MET A 349 -4.60 -7.75 -9.95
C MET A 349 -4.11 -8.46 -8.68
N ALA A 350 -4.84 -8.35 -7.57
CA ALA A 350 -4.54 -9.09 -6.35
C ALA A 350 -4.59 -10.61 -6.57
N ASN A 351 -5.67 -11.12 -7.19
CA ASN A 351 -5.81 -12.53 -7.53
C ASN A 351 -4.67 -13.00 -8.45
N PHE A 352 -4.40 -12.24 -9.51
CA PHE A 352 -3.30 -12.52 -10.44
C PHE A 352 -1.95 -12.65 -9.72
N LEU A 353 -1.62 -11.71 -8.82
CA LEU A 353 -0.36 -11.77 -8.07
C LEU A 353 -0.30 -12.94 -7.08
N LEU A 354 -1.42 -13.31 -6.45
CA LEU A 354 -1.50 -14.45 -5.55
C LEU A 354 -1.36 -15.78 -6.31
N ASP A 355 -1.95 -15.89 -7.49
CA ASP A 355 -1.79 -17.05 -8.36
C ASP A 355 -0.34 -17.21 -8.83
N MET A 356 0.27 -16.10 -9.28
CA MET A 356 1.70 -16.07 -9.61
C MET A 356 2.59 -16.49 -8.42
N TYR A 357 2.23 -16.10 -7.20
CA TYR A 357 2.96 -16.52 -5.99
C TYR A 357 2.82 -18.03 -5.72
N ARG A 358 1.64 -18.60 -5.97
CA ARG A 358 1.37 -20.04 -5.81
C ARG A 358 2.10 -20.90 -6.86
N GLU A 359 2.33 -20.37 -8.06
CA GLU A 359 3.10 -21.05 -9.11
C GLU A 359 4.59 -21.28 -8.75
N ASN A 360 5.12 -20.55 -7.76
CA ASN A 360 6.49 -20.69 -7.24
C ASN A 360 7.60 -20.57 -8.31
N ASN A 361 7.40 -19.68 -9.30
CA ASN A 361 8.41 -19.33 -10.31
C ASN A 361 8.95 -17.92 -10.05
N ASP A 362 10.14 -17.81 -9.48
CA ASP A 362 10.72 -16.54 -9.03
C ASP A 362 10.88 -15.50 -10.14
N GLU A 363 11.41 -15.88 -11.30
CA GLU A 363 11.64 -14.93 -12.41
C GLU A 363 10.33 -14.35 -12.93
N ARG A 364 9.33 -15.22 -13.13
CA ARG A 364 7.99 -14.79 -13.57
C ARG A 364 7.31 -13.95 -12.50
N LEU A 365 7.40 -14.35 -11.23
CA LEU A 365 6.81 -13.63 -10.10
C LEU A 365 7.39 -12.23 -9.97
N VAL A 366 8.72 -12.07 -10.02
CA VAL A 366 9.37 -10.76 -9.96
C VAL A 366 8.95 -9.90 -11.15
N THR A 367 8.95 -10.47 -12.36
CA THR A 367 8.54 -9.76 -13.59
C THR A 367 7.09 -9.28 -13.51
N ALA A 368 6.16 -10.15 -13.12
CA ALA A 368 4.76 -9.84 -12.91
C ALA A 368 4.58 -8.75 -11.84
N THR A 369 5.33 -8.86 -10.74
CA THR A 369 5.26 -7.91 -9.62
C THR A 369 5.77 -6.51 -10.00
N VAL A 370 6.87 -6.41 -10.75
CA VAL A 370 7.38 -5.11 -11.25
C VAL A 370 6.36 -4.47 -12.19
N LYS A 371 5.80 -5.24 -13.13
CA LYS A 371 4.71 -4.76 -14.01
C LYS A 371 3.51 -4.28 -13.20
N ALA A 372 3.07 -5.04 -12.21
CA ALA A 372 1.98 -4.65 -11.33
C ALA A 372 2.30 -3.35 -10.57
N LEU A 373 3.51 -3.17 -10.04
CA LEU A 373 3.90 -1.93 -9.37
C LEU A 373 3.89 -0.72 -10.32
N ILE A 374 4.31 -0.89 -11.58
CA ILE A 374 4.20 0.17 -12.60
C ILE A 374 2.73 0.52 -12.83
N ALA A 375 1.88 -0.49 -13.04
CA ALA A 375 0.43 -0.34 -13.21
C ALA A 375 -0.21 0.41 -12.03
N ILE A 376 0.07 -0.03 -10.81
CA ILE A 376 -0.49 0.50 -9.56
C ILE A 376 -0.11 1.95 -9.33
N PHE A 377 1.15 2.31 -9.56
CA PHE A 377 1.60 3.70 -9.42
C PHE A 377 1.14 4.60 -10.57
N SER A 378 0.76 4.00 -11.71
CA SER A 378 0.18 4.70 -12.85
C SER A 378 -1.34 4.78 -12.80
N ALA A 379 -1.99 4.00 -11.94
CA ALA A 379 -3.43 4.00 -11.78
C ALA A 379 -3.92 5.35 -11.25
N PRO A 380 -5.03 5.89 -11.77
CA PRO A 380 -5.56 7.16 -11.31
C PRO A 380 -5.88 7.12 -9.81
N TYR A 381 -5.64 8.23 -9.12
CA TYR A 381 -6.14 8.48 -7.77
C TYR A 381 -5.74 7.45 -6.69
N GLY A 382 -4.70 6.64 -6.93
CA GLY A 382 -4.17 5.67 -5.95
C GLY A 382 -5.10 4.48 -5.69
N ALA A 383 -5.86 4.06 -6.70
CA ALA A 383 -7.06 3.24 -6.52
C ALA A 383 -6.84 1.71 -6.39
N LEU A 384 -5.59 1.23 -6.32
CA LEU A 384 -5.25 -0.21 -6.23
C LEU A 384 -4.51 -0.57 -4.92
N PRO A 385 -5.07 -0.27 -3.73
CA PRO A 385 -4.38 -0.45 -2.45
C PRO A 385 -4.10 -1.90 -2.09
N LEU A 386 -4.95 -2.86 -2.48
CA LEU A 386 -4.77 -4.26 -2.12
C LEU A 386 -3.61 -4.88 -2.89
N SER A 387 -3.66 -4.72 -4.21
CA SER A 387 -2.62 -5.13 -5.14
C SER A 387 -1.29 -4.51 -4.78
N LYS A 388 -1.28 -3.24 -4.36
CA LYS A 388 -0.04 -2.56 -3.93
C LYS A 388 0.63 -3.28 -2.77
N ARG A 389 -0.13 -3.69 -1.76
CA ARG A 389 0.43 -4.37 -0.57
C ARG A 389 1.00 -5.72 -0.94
N ILE A 390 0.25 -6.50 -1.71
CA ILE A 390 0.70 -7.81 -2.20
C ILE A 390 1.99 -7.64 -3.02
N ALA A 391 1.98 -6.76 -4.01
CA ALA A 391 3.13 -6.52 -4.89
C ALA A 391 4.36 -6.02 -4.12
N VAL A 392 4.19 -5.06 -3.22
CA VAL A 392 5.28 -4.53 -2.37
C VAL A 392 5.86 -5.64 -1.49
N ALA A 393 5.01 -6.44 -0.85
CA ALA A 393 5.46 -7.50 0.04
C ALA A 393 6.15 -8.65 -0.72
N LEU A 394 5.64 -9.03 -1.88
CA LEU A 394 6.24 -10.05 -2.75
C LEU A 394 7.64 -9.62 -3.20
N LEU A 395 7.78 -8.43 -3.79
CA LEU A 395 9.06 -7.97 -4.29
C LEU A 395 10.06 -7.74 -3.15
N ALA A 396 9.60 -7.21 -2.01
CA ALA A 396 10.46 -7.00 -0.84
C ALA A 396 10.99 -8.34 -0.26
N SER A 397 10.13 -9.37 -0.19
CA SER A 397 10.56 -10.71 0.23
C SER A 397 11.57 -11.30 -0.74
N LYS A 398 11.31 -11.20 -2.05
CA LYS A 398 12.23 -11.73 -3.07
C LYS A 398 13.55 -10.98 -3.10
N ILE A 399 13.58 -9.65 -2.96
CA ILE A 399 14.83 -8.91 -2.80
C ILE A 399 15.61 -9.42 -1.58
N ASN A 400 14.95 -9.65 -0.44
CA ASN A 400 15.61 -10.20 0.75
C ASN A 400 16.23 -11.59 0.51
N GLU A 401 15.49 -12.49 -0.14
CA GLU A 401 15.96 -13.82 -0.53
C GLU A 401 17.16 -13.77 -1.50
N PHE A 402 17.12 -12.85 -2.47
CA PHE A 402 18.14 -12.71 -3.51
C PHE A 402 19.43 -12.05 -3.01
N GLU A 403 19.34 -11.12 -2.06
CA GLU A 403 20.51 -10.45 -1.46
C GLU A 403 21.48 -11.45 -0.82
N VAL A 404 20.96 -12.46 -0.10
CA VAL A 404 21.79 -13.49 0.55
C VAL A 404 22.41 -14.44 -0.47
N THR A 405 21.71 -14.72 -1.57
CA THR A 405 22.23 -15.57 -2.66
C THR A 405 23.12 -14.82 -3.64
N LYS A 406 23.35 -13.51 -3.43
CA LYS A 406 24.09 -12.60 -4.33
C LYS A 406 23.56 -12.60 -5.77
N LYS A 407 22.28 -12.94 -5.96
CA LYS A 407 21.60 -12.88 -7.25
C LYS A 407 20.97 -11.50 -7.43
N ASN A 408 20.93 -11.02 -8.66
CA ASN A 408 20.17 -9.81 -8.98
C ASN A 408 18.72 -10.20 -9.34
N PRO A 409 17.70 -9.76 -8.59
CA PRO A 409 16.31 -10.07 -8.90
C PRO A 409 15.84 -9.44 -10.23
N PHE A 410 16.59 -8.47 -10.79
CA PHE A 410 16.28 -7.75 -12.02
C PHE A 410 17.13 -8.19 -13.23
N ASP A 411 17.70 -9.40 -13.19
CA ASP A 411 18.65 -9.81 -14.23
C ASP A 411 18.00 -10.26 -15.56
N SER A 412 16.69 -10.55 -15.55
CA SER A 412 16.00 -11.01 -16.76
C SER A 412 16.01 -9.93 -17.85
N LYS A 413 16.12 -10.37 -19.11
CA LYS A 413 16.15 -9.47 -20.27
C LYS A 413 14.91 -8.58 -20.31
N GLU A 414 13.74 -9.16 -20.05
CA GLU A 414 12.48 -8.44 -20.03
C GLU A 414 12.44 -7.35 -18.95
N LEU A 415 12.91 -7.63 -17.73
CA LEU A 415 12.96 -6.64 -16.66
C LEU A 415 13.93 -5.50 -16.99
N LYS A 416 15.10 -5.80 -17.55
CA LYS A 416 16.06 -4.78 -18.01
C LYS A 416 15.43 -3.86 -19.04
N ASP A 417 14.71 -4.42 -20.02
CA ASP A 417 14.01 -3.65 -21.04
C ASP A 417 12.92 -2.76 -20.42
N ILE A 418 12.13 -3.28 -19.47
CA ILE A 418 11.08 -2.51 -18.77
C ILE A 418 11.70 -1.35 -17.96
N ILE A 419 12.70 -1.64 -17.15
CA ILE A 419 13.37 -0.66 -16.26
C ILE A 419 14.09 0.42 -17.07
N SER A 420 14.63 0.09 -18.25
CA SER A 420 15.24 1.08 -19.14
C SER A 420 14.23 2.12 -19.67
N ARG A 421 12.95 1.75 -19.78
CA ARG A 421 11.87 2.60 -20.31
C ARG A 421 11.05 3.28 -19.21
N CYS A 422 11.01 2.69 -18.01
CA CYS A 422 10.17 3.13 -16.91
C CYS A 422 11.05 3.50 -15.70
N ASN A 423 10.93 4.73 -15.19
CA ASN A 423 11.50 5.05 -13.86
C ASN A 423 10.68 4.32 -12.79
N ILE A 424 11.33 3.38 -12.09
CA ILE A 424 10.73 2.59 -11.00
C ILE A 424 11.25 2.98 -9.61
N ASP A 425 11.98 4.08 -9.47
CA ASP A 425 12.65 4.46 -8.21
C ASP A 425 11.65 4.67 -7.07
N LYS A 426 10.48 5.24 -7.38
CA LYS A 426 9.41 5.45 -6.39
C LYS A 426 8.82 4.12 -5.91
N GLN A 427 8.64 3.18 -6.84
CA GLN A 427 8.13 1.84 -6.58
C GLN A 427 9.13 1.09 -5.70
N LEU A 428 10.42 1.09 -6.08
CA LEU A 428 11.51 0.48 -5.31
C LEU A 428 11.68 1.15 -3.95
N GLY A 429 11.54 2.47 -3.84
CA GLY A 429 11.56 3.17 -2.56
C GLY A 429 10.47 2.67 -1.61
N SER A 430 9.25 2.43 -2.11
CA SER A 430 8.16 1.83 -1.32
C SER A 430 8.48 0.39 -0.91
N VAL A 431 9.12 -0.38 -1.78
CA VAL A 431 9.51 -1.79 -1.56
C VAL A 431 10.60 -1.88 -0.50
N MET A 432 11.66 -1.07 -0.62
CA MET A 432 12.77 -1.03 0.32
C MET A 432 12.34 -0.52 1.69
N GLN A 433 11.44 0.48 1.73
CA GLN A 433 10.85 0.93 3.00
C GLN A 433 10.05 -0.19 3.68
N PHE A 434 9.26 -0.96 2.93
CA PHE A 434 8.52 -2.09 3.48
C PHE A 434 9.46 -3.19 3.98
N LYS A 435 10.47 -3.56 3.17
CA LYS A 435 11.53 -4.51 3.54
C LYS A 435 12.14 -4.13 4.88
N HIS A 436 12.66 -2.90 4.99
CA HIS A 436 13.28 -2.37 6.20
C HIS A 436 12.39 -2.50 7.45
N LEU A 437 11.10 -2.13 7.31
CA LEU A 437 10.16 -2.20 8.43
C LEU A 437 9.83 -3.65 8.83
N VAL A 438 9.68 -4.57 7.88
CA VAL A 438 9.43 -5.99 8.17
C VAL A 438 10.66 -6.65 8.79
N THR A 439 11.85 -6.40 8.23
CA THR A 439 13.10 -7.01 8.71
C THR A 439 13.44 -6.61 10.15
N SER A 440 12.96 -5.45 10.60
CA SER A 440 13.11 -4.94 11.98
C SER A 440 12.19 -5.60 13.02
N VAL A 441 11.31 -6.53 12.61
CA VAL A 441 10.32 -7.17 13.50
C VAL A 441 10.52 -8.68 13.50
N LYS A 442 10.85 -9.24 14.65
CA LYS A 442 10.92 -10.68 14.86
C LYS A 442 9.52 -11.28 14.88
N LYS A 443 9.35 -12.48 14.32
CA LYS A 443 8.08 -13.22 14.30
C LYS A 443 8.22 -14.64 14.83
N GLU A 444 7.42 -15.00 15.81
CA GLU A 444 7.44 -16.32 16.45
C GLU A 444 6.01 -16.79 16.81
N TYR A 445 5.76 -18.10 16.79
CA TYR A 445 4.57 -18.63 17.45
C TYR A 445 4.70 -18.52 18.97
N VAL A 446 3.60 -18.16 19.62
CA VAL A 446 3.53 -18.18 21.09
C VAL A 446 3.43 -19.64 21.53
N LYS A 447 4.36 -20.09 22.37
CA LYS A 447 4.35 -21.42 22.98
C LYS A 447 3.32 -21.54 24.09
#